data_AF-A0A258AWM1-F1
#
_entry.id   AF-A0A258AWM1-F1
#
_cell.length_a   1.000
_cell.length_b   1.000
_cell.length_c   1.000
_cell.angle_alpha   90.00
_cell.angle_beta   90.00
_cell.angle_gamma   90.00
#
_symmetry.space_group_name_H-M   'P 1'
#
loop_
_entity.id
_entity.type
_entity.pdbx_description
1 polymer ?
#
loop_
_entity_poly.entity_id
_entity_poly.type
_entity_poly.pdbx_seq_one_letter_code
_entity_poly.pdbx_strand_id
1 'polypeptide(L)' 'MNPKLLSSLSLIFTFILVLLGAIGMLITFLFLWSSDVRDIAGAGLGFVAGAVMLGSGVVALAILSRVPRGDAVVSNPQ' A
#
# COMPACT_ATOMS: atom_id res chain seq x y z
N MET A 1 -0.23 -25.83 3.00
CA MET A 1 0.17 -24.42 3.17
C MET A 1 -0.76 -23.79 4.20
N ASN A 2 -0.25 -23.32 5.34
CA ASN A 2 -1.10 -22.89 6.46
C ASN A 2 -1.79 -21.56 6.14
N PRO A 3 -3.14 -21.50 6.09
CA PRO A 3 -3.87 -20.30 5.69
C PRO A 3 -3.61 -19.10 6.63
N LYS A 4 -3.29 -19.38 7.89
CA LYS A 4 -2.91 -18.37 8.89
C LYS A 4 -1.62 -17.62 8.53
N LEU A 5 -0.69 -18.29 7.85
CA LEU A 5 0.60 -17.71 7.48
C LEU A 5 0.47 -16.78 6.26
N LEU A 6 -0.45 -17.11 5.34
CA LEU A 6 -0.71 -16.33 4.13
C LEU A 6 -1.33 -14.97 4.44
N SER A 7 -2.29 -14.92 5.36
CA SER A 7 -2.93 -13.67 5.79
C SER A 7 -1.96 -12.74 6.52
N SER A 8 -1.14 -13.27 7.42
CA SER A 8 -0.12 -12.48 8.12
C SER A 8 0.89 -11.89 7.15
N LEU A 9 1.35 -12.68 6.16
CA LEU A 9 2.28 -12.20 5.15
C LEU A 9 1.65 -11.08 4.30
N SER A 10 0.40 -11.27 3.86
CA SER A 10 -0.32 -10.27 3.06
C SER A 10 -0.48 -8.95 3.80
N LEU A 11 -0.74 -9.00 5.11
CA LEU A 11 -0.89 -7.80 5.95
C LEU A 11 0.45 -7.04 6.08
N ILE A 12 1.55 -7.77 6.28
CA ILE A 12 2.90 -7.21 6.34
C ILE A 12 3.26 -6.54 5.00
N PHE A 13 3.05 -7.24 3.88
CA PHE A 13 3.29 -6.68 2.55
C PHE A 13 2.46 -5.44 2.28
N THR A 14 1.19 -5.45 2.66
CA THR A 14 0.29 -4.30 2.51
C THR A 14 0.80 -3.09 3.29
N PHE A 15 1.24 -3.29 4.53
CA PHE A 15 1.83 -2.22 5.34
C PHE A 15 3.11 -1.66 4.71
N ILE A 16 3.99 -2.53 4.21
CA ILE A 16 5.23 -2.13 3.55
C ILE A 16 4.92 -1.34 2.26
N LEU A 17 3.96 -1.78 1.45
CA LEU A 17 3.56 -1.11 0.21
C LEU A 17 3.05 0.31 0.47
N VAL A 18 2.20 0.47 1.49
CA VAL A 18 1.67 1.80 1.87
C VAL A 18 2.78 2.70 2.38
N LEU A 19 3.64 2.19 3.27
CA LEU A 19 4.74 2.98 3.84
C LEU A 19 5.75 3.40 2.77
N LEU A 20 6.14 2.45 1.91
CA LEU A 20 7.11 2.66 0.84
C LEU A 20 6.56 3.62 -0.23
N GLY A 21 5.28 3.51 -0.59
CA GLY A 21 4.62 4.46 -1.49
C GLY A 21 4.54 5.87 -0.90
N ALA A 22 4.20 6.00 0.40
CA ALA A 22 4.12 7.29 1.08
C ALA A 22 5.50 7.98 1.18
N ILE A 23 6.53 7.21 1.57
CA ILE A 23 7.91 7.71 1.66
C ILE A 23 8.43 8.09 0.27
N GLY A 24 8.16 7.26 -0.75
CA GLY A 24 8.52 7.55 -2.13
C GLY A 24 7.94 8.88 -2.63
N MET A 25 6.67 9.16 -2.33
CA MET A 25 6.07 10.47 -2.60
C MET A 25 6.76 11.61 -1.84
N LEU A 26 7.02 11.44 -0.55
CA LEU A 26 7.68 12.48 0.26
C LEU A 26 9.06 12.84 -0.28
N ILE A 27 9.83 11.85 -0.75
CA ILE A 27 11.14 12.10 -1.36
C ILE A 27 11.01 12.85 -2.69
N THR A 28 9.96 12.62 -3.48
CA THR A 28 9.74 13.35 -4.73
C THR A 28 9.52 14.85 -4.51
N PHE A 29 9.00 15.25 -3.35
CA PHE A 29 8.92 16.67 -2.98
C PHE A 29 10.29 17.32 -2.76
N LEU A 30 11.32 16.58 -2.31
CA LEU A 30 12.68 17.10 -2.24
C LEU A 30 13.25 17.38 -3.64
N PHE A 31 12.97 16.51 -4.60
CA PHE A 31 13.45 16.69 -5.98
C PHE A 31 12.71 17.82 -6.73
N LEU A 32 11.46 18.10 -6.38
CA LEU A 32 10.71 19.25 -6.90
C LEU A 32 11.29 20.61 -6.47
N TRP A 33 12.11 20.65 -5.40
CA TRP A 33 12.86 21.84 -5.01
C TRP A 33 14.04 22.11 -5.97
N SER A 34 14.52 21.11 -6.71
CA SER A 34 15.68 21.25 -7.60
C SER A 34 15.37 22.20 -8.77
N SER A 35 16.36 22.99 -9.18
CA SER A 35 16.28 23.94 -10.30
C SER A 35 16.51 23.27 -11.67
N ASP A 36 16.87 21.98 -11.68
CA ASP A 36 17.15 21.22 -12.89
C ASP A 36 15.88 20.50 -13.39
N VAL A 37 15.53 20.74 -14.66
CA VAL A 37 14.36 20.14 -15.32
C VAL A 37 14.41 18.61 -15.39
N ARG A 38 15.60 17.99 -15.39
CA ARG A 38 15.75 16.52 -15.37
C ARG A 38 15.35 15.93 -14.02
N ASP A 39 15.69 16.61 -12.93
CA ASP A 39 15.31 16.20 -11.58
C ASP A 39 13.81 16.31 -11.37
N ILE A 40 13.19 17.37 -11.89
CA ILE A 40 11.73 17.58 -11.82
C ILE A 40 10.98 16.50 -12.60
N ALA A 41 11.45 16.15 -13.80
CA ALA A 41 10.83 15.08 -14.60
C ALA A 41 10.99 13.69 -13.94
N GLY A 42 12.17 13.40 -13.38
CA GLY A 42 12.41 12.20 -12.59
C GLY A 42 11.55 12.12 -11.33
N ALA A 43 11.37 13.26 -10.64
CA ALA A 43 10.49 13.38 -9.48
C ALA A 43 9.03 13.06 -9.82
N GLY A 44 8.54 13.54 -10.96
CA GLY A 44 7.18 13.26 -11.43
C GLY A 44 6.94 11.75 -11.63
N LEU A 45 7.88 11.05 -12.27
CA LEU A 45 7.79 9.60 -12.46
C LEU A 45 7.85 8.84 -11.12
N GLY A 46 8.73 9.26 -10.22
CA GLY A 46 8.80 8.70 -8.86
C GLY A 46 7.50 8.92 -8.07
N PHE A 47 6.88 10.08 -8.22
CA PHE A 47 5.62 10.41 -7.56
C PHE A 47 4.48 9.52 -8.08
N VAL A 48 4.36 9.35 -9.40
CA VAL A 48 3.36 8.47 -10.01
C VAL A 48 3.57 7.02 -9.58
N ALA A 49 4.81 6.53 -9.57
CA ALA A 49 5.12 5.19 -9.08
C ALA A 49 4.71 5.02 -7.60
N GLY A 50 5.03 6.01 -6.76
CA GLY A 50 4.61 6.05 -5.35
C GLY A 50 3.09 6.07 -5.18
N ALA A 51 2.36 6.82 -6.03
CA ALA A 51 0.90 6.88 -6.04
C ALA A 51 0.24 5.55 -6.38
N VAL A 52 0.73 4.89 -7.42
CA VAL A 52 0.23 3.57 -7.80
C VAL A 52 0.51 2.56 -6.69
N MET A 53 1.71 2.59 -6.10
CA MET A 53 2.10 1.67 -5.02
C MET A 53 1.26 1.88 -3.76
N LEU A 54 1.11 3.13 -3.30
CA LEU A 54 0.28 3.47 -2.15
C LEU A 54 -1.19 3.14 -2.39
N GLY A 55 -1.73 3.49 -3.56
CA GLY A 55 -3.11 3.19 -3.94
C GLY A 55 -3.38 1.68 -3.96
N SER A 56 -2.47 0.90 -4.54
CA SER A 56 -2.59 -0.57 -4.56
C SER A 56 -2.54 -1.18 -3.15
N GLY A 57 -1.69 -0.65 -2.26
CA GLY A 57 -1.61 -1.05 -0.85
C GLY A 57 -2.89 -0.73 -0.08
N VAL A 58 -3.45 0.47 -0.23
CA VAL A 58 -4.72 0.85 0.42
C VAL A 58 -5.88 -0.02 -0.08
N VAL A 59 -5.94 -0.33 -1.38
CA VAL A 59 -6.95 -1.24 -1.94
C VAL A 59 -6.78 -2.65 -1.37
N ALA A 60 -5.56 -3.17 -1.31
CA ALA A 60 -5.29 -4.47 -0.70
C ALA A 60 -5.71 -4.52 0.78
N LEU A 61 -5.48 -3.44 1.54
CA LEU A 61 -5.91 -3.31 2.93
C LEU A 61 -7.44 -3.26 3.06
N ALA A 62 -8.10 -2.54 2.16
CA ALA A 62 -9.56 -2.45 2.10
C ALA A 62 -10.20 -3.81 1.78
N ILE A 63 -9.57 -4.61 0.92
CA ILE A 63 -10.03 -5.98 0.63
C ILE A 63 -9.81 -6.88 1.86
N LEU A 64 -8.63 -6.83 2.48
CA LEU A 64 -8.31 -7.66 3.63
C LEU A 64 -9.18 -7.35 4.86
N SER A 65 -9.56 -6.09 5.06
CA SER A 65 -10.46 -5.67 6.13
C SER A 65 -11.93 -6.03 5.89
N ARG A 66 -12.32 -6.23 4.62
CA ARG A 66 -13.67 -6.68 4.24
C ARG A 66 -13.84 -8.18 4.22
N VAL A 67 -12.79 -8.98 4.35
CA VAL A 67 -12.93 -10.43 4.54
C VAL A 67 -13.61 -10.63 5.90
N PRO A 68 -14.90 -11.05 5.97
CA PRO A 68 -15.50 -11.42 7.23
C PRO A 68 -14.62 -12.45 7.90
N ARG A 69 -14.04 -12.08 9.05
CA ARG A 69 -13.59 -13.08 10.01
C ARG A 69 -14.78 -14.01 10.22
N GLY A 70 -14.60 -15.32 10.05
CA GLY A 70 -15.65 -16.34 10.15
C GLY A 70 -16.43 -16.33 11.47
N ASP A 71 -16.03 -15.48 12.40
CA ASP A 71 -16.65 -15.09 13.67
C ASP A 71 -18.11 -14.61 13.52
N ALA A 72 -18.53 -14.10 12.35
CA ALA A 72 -19.92 -13.65 12.13
C ALA A 72 -20.88 -14.75 11.63
N VAL A 73 -20.37 -15.90 11.16
CA VAL A 73 -21.20 -17.03 10.71
C VAL A 73 -21.44 -18.04 11.85
N VAL A 74 -20.54 -18.11 12.84
CA VAL A 74 -20.64 -19.03 13.99
C VAL A 74 -21.65 -18.54 15.04
N SER A 75 -22.09 -17.28 15.01
CA SER A 75 -23.07 -16.75 15.96
C SER A 75 -24.54 -16.91 15.53
N ASN A 76 -24.82 -17.56 14.39
CA ASN A 76 -26.19 -17.90 13.99
C ASN A 76 -26.46 -19.41 14.15
N PRO A 77 -26.92 -19.88 15.32
CA PRO A 77 -27.51 -21.19 15.45
C PRO A 77 -28.89 -21.16 14.78
N GLN A 78 -28.95 -21.60 13.52
CA GLN A 78 -30.17 -22.12 12.90
C GLN A 78 -30.31 -23.60 13.27
#